data_AF-A0A9D5VZ33-F1
#
_entry.id   AF-A0A9D5VZ33-F1
#
_cell.length_a   1.000
_cell.length_b   1.000
_cell.length_c   1.000
_cell.angle_alpha   90.00
_cell.angle_beta   90.00
_cell.angle_gamma   90.00
#
_symmetry.space_group_name_H-M   'P 1'
#
loop_
_entity.id
_entity.type
_entity.pdbx_description
1 polymer ?
#
loop_
_entity_poly.entity_id
_entity_poly.type
_entity_poly.pdbx_seq_one_letter_code
_entity_poly.pdbx_strand_id
1 'polypeptide(L)'
;MAISPSINTNNITLGKGEVFFGADRNTYLPFGLLKNGQLNIKSTTQILKDSSSGINVPAFVAPIGIEATAKITVAELSLDNLQRFLLAQAPAAANQIGGTVSAQVVTARVGALIQLQAVISGVSTAIKNISTATKPVVSGAVSVIDATADTVTVSNGTKTFTRASGSFITDGFEVGQEVTTTNFTNSGNNATFKISALTALIMTVTKVDGTAATLTAETNTTITNLTFTSGVYVEGVDYTVNYERGLIKILPTGNIIDGQIISIGFTYLAFTNQTLLSHTQAIFEGHFMYVGNSPYGTKLNLYGYGIMTPNGSLNFADGDAKPIEMAFDLTFIPNAAYPAGSLIFADTEVGGVD
;
A
#
# COMPACT_ATOMS: atom_id res chain seq x y z
N MET A 1 -20.06 68.42 32.08
CA MET A 1 -20.26 67.06 31.53
C MET A 1 -18.91 66.61 31.01
N ALA A 2 -18.16 65.81 31.78
CA ALA A 2 -16.83 65.36 31.37
C ALA A 2 -16.99 64.20 30.39
N ILE A 3 -16.53 64.38 29.16
CA ILE A 3 -16.52 63.34 28.13
C ILE A 3 -15.35 62.42 28.51
N SER A 4 -15.64 61.26 29.09
CA SER A 4 -14.60 60.26 29.34
C SER A 4 -14.10 59.77 27.98
N PRO A 5 -12.80 59.90 27.66
CA PRO A 5 -12.28 59.44 26.39
C PRO A 5 -12.50 57.93 26.30
N SER A 6 -13.20 57.48 25.24
CA SER A 6 -13.22 56.07 24.87
C SER A 6 -11.78 55.67 24.58
N ILE A 7 -11.16 54.98 25.53
CA ILE A 7 -9.85 54.38 25.32
C ILE A 7 -10.10 53.26 24.32
N ASN A 8 -9.66 53.44 23.08
CA ASN A 8 -9.70 52.39 22.08
C ASN A 8 -8.74 51.28 22.52
N THR A 9 -9.25 50.33 23.31
CA THR A 9 -8.54 49.11 23.66
C THR A 9 -8.57 48.21 22.44
N ASN A 10 -7.59 48.40 21.55
CA ASN A 10 -7.40 47.54 20.39
C ASN A 10 -7.38 46.07 20.87
N ASN A 11 -8.42 45.30 20.54
CA ASN A 11 -8.51 43.89 20.92
C ASN A 11 -7.63 43.07 19.97
N ILE A 12 -6.32 43.09 20.20
CA ILE A 12 -5.36 42.30 19.46
C ILE A 12 -5.51 40.85 19.93
N THR A 13 -5.82 39.94 19.01
CA THR A 13 -5.95 38.51 19.29
C THR A 13 -4.94 37.71 18.48
N LEU A 14 -4.21 36.80 19.13
CA LEU A 14 -3.30 35.87 18.45
C LEU A 14 -4.02 34.57 18.08
N GLY A 15 -4.16 34.31 16.78
CA GLY A 15 -4.82 33.08 16.32
C GLY A 15 -4.10 31.81 16.76
N LYS A 16 -4.72 31.04 17.65
CA LYS A 16 -4.35 29.66 17.97
C LYS A 16 -5.63 28.91 18.32
N GLY A 17 -5.75 27.67 17.86
CA GLY A 17 -6.92 26.85 18.14
C GLY A 17 -6.86 25.49 17.48
N GLU A 18 -7.94 24.75 17.64
CA GLU A 18 -8.11 23.40 17.12
C GLU A 18 -9.31 23.38 16.17
N VAL A 19 -9.22 22.58 15.12
CA VAL A 19 -10.32 22.38 14.17
C VAL A 19 -10.84 20.97 14.32
N PHE A 20 -12.17 20.87 14.29
CA PHE A 20 -12.88 19.62 14.32
C PHE A 20 -13.89 19.55 13.18
N PHE A 21 -14.13 18.34 12.69
CA PHE A 21 -15.18 18.08 11.71
C PHE A 21 -15.81 16.71 11.92
N GLY A 22 -17.13 16.63 11.76
CA GLY A 22 -17.89 15.42 12.00
C GLY A 22 -19.18 15.37 11.21
N ALA A 23 -19.69 14.18 10.94
CA ALA A 23 -20.98 14.00 10.28
C ALA A 23 -22.16 14.38 11.21
N ASP A 24 -21.96 14.31 12.52
CA ASP A 24 -22.93 14.65 13.57
C ASP A 24 -22.36 15.77 14.47
N ARG A 25 -23.22 16.68 14.90
CA ARG A 25 -22.91 17.76 15.85
C ARG A 25 -22.43 17.25 17.21
N ASN A 26 -22.71 16.01 17.57
CA ASN A 26 -22.30 15.41 18.85
C ASN A 26 -20.98 14.64 18.74
N THR A 27 -20.46 14.40 17.54
CA THR A 27 -19.27 13.58 17.32
C THR A 27 -18.33 14.28 16.36
N TYR A 28 -17.48 15.11 16.95
CA TYR A 28 -16.41 15.83 16.28
C TYR A 28 -15.12 15.03 16.28
N LEU A 29 -14.49 14.91 15.13
CA LEU A 29 -13.15 14.34 15.02
C LEU A 29 -12.12 15.48 14.87
N PRO A 30 -11.07 15.51 15.70
CA PRO A 30 -10.05 16.55 15.61
C PRO A 30 -9.21 16.36 14.34
N PHE A 31 -8.81 17.47 13.72
CA PHE A 31 -7.83 17.47 12.65
C PHE A 31 -6.39 17.38 13.14
N GLY A 32 -6.15 17.59 14.43
CA GLY A 32 -4.81 17.68 14.97
C GLY A 32 -4.20 19.07 14.82
N LEU A 33 -2.89 19.10 14.57
CA LEU A 33 -2.12 20.35 14.49
C LEU A 33 -2.52 21.19 13.26
N LEU A 34 -3.29 22.26 13.50
CA LEU A 34 -3.60 23.31 12.53
C LEU A 34 -2.36 24.18 12.28
N LYS A 35 -1.92 24.28 11.03
CA LYS A 35 -0.83 25.15 10.59
C LYS A 35 -1.32 26.52 10.14
N ASN A 36 -2.41 26.52 9.38
CA ASN A 36 -3.01 27.74 8.88
C ASN A 36 -4.53 27.55 8.79
N GLY A 37 -5.25 28.64 9.05
CA GLY A 37 -6.71 28.69 8.96
C GLY A 37 -7.13 30.08 8.47
N GLN A 38 -7.85 30.14 7.37
CA GLN A 38 -8.36 31.37 6.79
C GLN A 38 -9.86 31.26 6.60
N LEU A 39 -10.63 32.23 7.09
CA LEU A 39 -12.04 32.41 6.78
C LEU A 39 -12.19 33.54 5.75
N ASN A 40 -12.92 33.27 4.68
CA ASN A 40 -13.25 34.24 3.64
C ASN A 40 -14.76 34.40 3.60
N ILE A 41 -15.24 35.66 3.61
CA ILE A 41 -16.65 35.99 3.44
C ILE A 41 -16.78 36.84 2.20
N LYS A 42 -17.55 36.36 1.22
CA LYS A 42 -17.81 37.05 -0.03
C LYS A 42 -19.28 37.46 -0.08
N SER A 43 -19.53 38.77 -0.07
CA SER A 43 -20.86 39.33 -0.31
C SER A 43 -21.03 39.60 -1.81
N THR A 44 -22.11 39.07 -2.39
CA THR A 44 -22.50 39.39 -3.76
C THR A 44 -23.62 40.42 -3.68
N THR A 45 -23.42 41.58 -4.31
CA THR A 45 -24.42 42.65 -4.38
C THR A 45 -25.05 42.71 -5.76
N GLN A 46 -26.34 42.98 -5.81
CA GLN A 46 -27.04 43.36 -7.02
C GLN A 46 -27.22 44.88 -7.02
N ILE A 47 -26.83 45.50 -8.13
CA ILE A 47 -26.99 46.93 -8.36
C ILE A 47 -28.09 47.13 -9.40
N LEU A 48 -29.20 47.73 -9.00
CA LEU A 48 -30.20 48.25 -9.93
C LEU A 48 -29.74 49.63 -10.39
N LYS A 49 -29.67 49.83 -11.71
CA LYS A 49 -29.24 51.10 -12.31
C LYS A 49 -30.47 51.94 -12.64
N ASP A 50 -30.39 53.23 -12.35
CA ASP A 50 -31.41 54.19 -12.76
C ASP A 50 -31.23 54.51 -14.25
N SER A 51 -32.33 54.47 -15.00
CA SER A 51 -32.33 54.83 -16.41
C SER A 51 -32.55 56.34 -16.64
N SER A 52 -33.01 57.06 -15.60
CA SER A 52 -33.42 58.46 -15.70
C SER A 52 -32.34 59.47 -15.31
N SER A 53 -31.32 59.07 -14.55
CA SER A 53 -30.28 59.96 -14.02
C SER A 53 -28.91 59.84 -14.71
N GLY A 54 -28.80 59.05 -15.78
CA GLY A 54 -27.59 58.93 -16.60
C GLY A 54 -27.09 57.49 -16.77
N ILE A 55 -26.00 57.30 -17.50
CA ILE A 55 -25.43 55.97 -17.77
C ILE A 55 -24.75 55.44 -16.49
N ASN A 56 -25.16 54.25 -16.03
CA ASN A 56 -24.60 53.53 -14.88
C ASN A 56 -24.79 54.16 -13.50
N VAL A 57 -25.77 55.06 -13.29
CA VAL A 57 -26.07 55.58 -11.95
C VAL A 57 -26.76 54.49 -11.11
N PRO A 58 -26.22 54.10 -9.94
CA PRO A 58 -26.86 53.10 -9.08
C PRO A 58 -28.11 53.69 -8.41
N ALA A 59 -29.28 53.11 -8.68
CA ALA A 59 -30.55 53.44 -8.03
C ALA A 59 -30.69 52.76 -6.66
N PHE A 60 -30.24 51.50 -6.60
CA PHE A 60 -30.39 50.65 -5.42
C PHE A 60 -29.29 49.58 -5.42
N VAL A 61 -28.73 49.30 -4.26
CA VAL A 61 -27.72 48.26 -4.05
C VAL A 61 -28.17 47.38 -2.90
N ALA A 62 -28.35 46.09 -3.16
CA ALA A 62 -28.69 45.11 -2.11
C ALA A 62 -27.75 43.90 -2.14
N PRO A 63 -27.36 43.36 -0.98
CA PRO A 63 -26.71 42.06 -0.92
C PRO A 63 -27.71 40.96 -1.30
N ILE A 64 -27.37 40.16 -2.30
CA ILE A 64 -28.20 39.03 -2.77
C ILE A 64 -27.69 37.68 -2.31
N GLY A 65 -26.45 37.62 -1.81
CA GLY A 65 -25.87 36.40 -1.27
C GLY A 65 -24.63 36.70 -0.45
N ILE A 66 -24.41 35.85 0.55
CA ILE A 66 -23.18 35.82 1.34
C ILE A 66 -22.68 34.39 1.28
N GLU A 67 -21.46 34.23 0.78
CA GLU A 67 -20.76 32.95 0.74
C GLU A 67 -19.64 32.98 1.78
N ALA A 68 -19.65 32.03 2.70
CA ALA A 68 -18.56 31.83 3.64
C ALA A 68 -17.76 30.60 3.21
N THR A 69 -16.46 30.75 3.07
CA THR A 69 -15.53 29.66 2.81
C THR A 69 -14.39 29.69 3.80
N ALA A 70 -13.84 28.53 4.15
CA ALA A 70 -12.63 28.44 4.94
C ALA A 70 -11.56 27.61 4.21
N LYS A 71 -10.30 27.95 4.45
CA LYS A 71 -9.15 27.14 4.03
C LYS A 71 -8.39 26.75 5.27
N ILE A 72 -8.13 25.46 5.44
CA ILE A 72 -7.33 24.96 6.55
C ILE A 72 -6.18 24.12 6.02
N THR A 73 -5.04 24.21 6.68
CA THR A 73 -3.87 23.36 6.45
C THR A 73 -3.49 22.69 7.75
N VAL A 74 -3.41 21.37 7.72
CA VAL A 74 -3.14 20.53 8.90
C VAL A 74 -1.89 19.70 8.65
N ALA A 75 -1.09 19.50 9.69
CA ALA A 75 0.18 18.76 9.60
C ALA A 75 0.13 17.35 10.19
N GLU A 76 -1.03 16.93 10.71
CA GLU A 76 -1.19 15.62 11.33
C GLU A 76 -1.68 14.58 10.31
N LEU A 77 -0.81 13.61 10.01
CA LEU A 77 -1.11 12.48 9.14
C LEU A 77 -1.81 11.36 9.93
N SER A 78 -3.10 11.56 10.21
CA SER A 78 -3.96 10.51 10.77
C SER A 78 -4.73 9.79 9.66
N LEU A 79 -5.22 8.57 9.95
CA LEU A 79 -6.02 7.81 8.99
C LEU A 79 -7.33 8.51 8.66
N ASP A 80 -7.94 9.19 9.62
CA ASP A 80 -9.16 9.98 9.42
C ASP A 80 -8.90 11.20 8.53
N ASN A 81 -7.78 11.88 8.70
CA ASN A 81 -7.42 13.01 7.83
C ASN A 81 -7.09 12.55 6.41
N LEU A 82 -6.36 11.43 6.27
CA LEU A 82 -6.12 10.80 4.96
C LEU A 82 -7.42 10.35 4.29
N GLN A 83 -8.36 9.80 5.05
CA GLN A 83 -9.67 9.42 4.54
C GLN A 83 -10.38 10.63 3.94
N ARG A 84 -10.41 11.76 4.67
CA ARG A 84 -11.00 13.02 4.20
C ARG A 84 -10.29 13.56 2.98
N PHE A 85 -8.96 13.52 2.98
CA PHE A 85 -8.15 14.06 1.90
C PHE A 85 -8.29 13.23 0.60
N LEU A 86 -8.38 11.91 0.70
CA LEU A 86 -8.50 11.00 -0.44
C LEU A 86 -9.94 10.75 -0.89
N LEU A 87 -10.93 11.44 -0.28
CA LEU A 87 -12.35 11.19 -0.51
C LEU A 87 -12.70 9.70 -0.37
N ALA A 88 -12.14 9.05 0.65
CA ALA A 88 -12.24 7.62 0.89
C ALA A 88 -13.38 7.27 1.84
N GLN A 89 -13.88 6.04 1.77
CA GLN A 89 -14.75 5.46 2.78
C GLN A 89 -13.97 5.25 4.09
N ALA A 90 -14.71 5.15 5.20
CA ALA A 90 -14.15 4.72 6.48
C ALA A 90 -13.26 3.47 6.29
N PRO A 91 -12.09 3.44 6.93
CA PRO A 91 -11.14 2.35 6.74
C PRO A 91 -11.81 1.02 7.11
N ALA A 92 -11.77 0.07 6.19
CA ALA A 92 -12.18 -1.29 6.47
C ALA A 92 -10.97 -2.08 6.99
N ALA A 93 -11.18 -2.85 8.05
CA ALA A 93 -10.19 -3.82 8.51
C ALA A 93 -10.12 -4.98 7.49
N ALA A 94 -8.97 -5.11 6.83
CA ALA A 94 -8.63 -6.25 6.00
C ALA A 94 -7.89 -7.27 6.88
N ASN A 95 -8.58 -8.36 7.24
CA ASN A 95 -8.03 -9.42 8.08
C ASN A 95 -7.35 -10.49 7.23
N GLN A 96 -6.03 -10.58 7.33
CA GLN A 96 -5.26 -11.71 6.86
C GLN A 96 -5.33 -12.82 7.91
N ILE A 97 -5.86 -13.99 7.53
CA ILE A 97 -5.84 -15.21 8.36
C ILE A 97 -4.51 -15.90 8.12
N GLY A 98 -3.79 -16.29 9.17
CA GLY A 98 -2.51 -17.00 9.02
C GLY A 98 -2.62 -18.29 8.20
N GLY A 99 -1.56 -18.64 7.48
CA GLY A 99 -1.57 -19.80 6.58
C GLY A 99 -0.20 -20.10 5.96
N THR A 100 -0.18 -21.05 5.05
CA THR A 100 1.02 -21.49 4.33
C THR A 100 0.72 -21.56 2.84
N VAL A 101 1.64 -21.01 2.04
CA VAL A 101 1.68 -21.18 0.59
C VAL A 101 2.81 -22.15 0.29
N SER A 102 2.49 -23.30 -0.30
CA SER A 102 3.49 -24.32 -0.65
C SER A 102 4.32 -23.92 -1.88
N ALA A 103 3.72 -23.21 -2.83
CA ALA A 103 4.38 -22.74 -4.04
C ALA A 103 3.66 -21.52 -4.63
N GLN A 104 4.33 -20.37 -4.64
CA GLN A 104 4.02 -19.23 -5.51
C GLN A 104 5.01 -19.24 -6.67
N VAL A 105 4.54 -19.56 -7.88
CA VAL A 105 5.37 -19.59 -9.08
C VAL A 105 5.45 -18.19 -9.68
N VAL A 106 6.67 -17.70 -9.91
CA VAL A 106 6.93 -16.36 -10.47
C VAL A 106 8.09 -16.40 -11.46
N THR A 107 8.03 -15.54 -12.48
CA THR A 107 9.17 -15.28 -13.35
C THR A 107 10.06 -14.22 -12.70
N ALA A 108 11.26 -14.62 -12.30
CA ALA A 108 12.23 -13.76 -11.66
C ALA A 108 12.69 -12.64 -12.61
N ARG A 109 12.87 -11.45 -12.04
CA ARG A 109 13.60 -10.36 -12.68
C ARG A 109 14.68 -9.88 -11.75
N VAL A 110 15.93 -9.85 -12.24
CA VAL A 110 17.08 -9.50 -11.40
C VAL A 110 16.96 -8.05 -10.92
N GLY A 111 17.13 -7.84 -9.61
CA GLY A 111 16.98 -6.52 -8.97
C GLY A 111 15.54 -6.10 -8.70
N ALA A 112 14.54 -6.79 -9.23
CA ALA A 112 13.13 -6.48 -8.99
C ALA A 112 12.65 -6.97 -7.61
N LEU A 113 11.58 -6.32 -7.12
CA LEU A 113 10.83 -6.76 -5.95
C LEU A 113 9.65 -7.62 -6.39
N ILE A 114 9.49 -8.77 -5.73
CA ILE A 114 8.39 -9.71 -5.91
C ILE A 114 7.49 -9.60 -4.68
N GLN A 115 6.22 -9.27 -4.89
CA GLN A 115 5.21 -9.28 -3.84
C GLN A 115 4.71 -10.71 -3.61
N LEU A 116 4.83 -11.19 -2.37
CA LEU A 116 4.26 -12.47 -1.98
C LEU A 116 2.74 -12.36 -1.90
N GLN A 117 2.06 -13.38 -2.41
CA GLN A 117 0.61 -13.43 -2.52
C GLN A 117 0.09 -14.77 -2.00
N ALA A 118 -1.05 -14.75 -1.31
CA ALA A 118 -1.83 -15.94 -1.01
C ALA A 118 -3.28 -15.74 -1.45
N VAL A 119 -3.94 -16.85 -1.78
CA VAL A 119 -5.36 -16.86 -2.11
C VAL A 119 -6.14 -16.97 -0.80
N ILE A 120 -6.75 -15.87 -0.39
CA ILE A 120 -7.60 -15.81 0.80
C ILE A 120 -9.03 -15.64 0.32
N SER A 121 -9.90 -16.60 0.63
CA SER A 121 -11.31 -16.59 0.21
C SER A 121 -11.49 -16.43 -1.31
N GLY A 122 -10.60 -17.03 -2.11
CA GLY A 122 -10.65 -16.99 -3.57
C GLY A 122 -10.05 -15.72 -4.21
N VAL A 123 -9.52 -14.79 -3.43
CA VAL A 123 -8.89 -13.56 -3.94
C VAL A 123 -7.39 -13.58 -3.65
N SER A 124 -6.57 -13.35 -4.70
CA SER A 124 -5.13 -13.18 -4.54
C SER A 124 -4.86 -11.87 -3.80
N THR A 125 -4.27 -11.97 -2.62
CA THR A 125 -4.00 -10.83 -1.73
C THR A 125 -2.51 -10.74 -1.44
N ALA A 126 -1.96 -9.52 -1.47
CA ALA A 126 -0.60 -9.27 -1.02
C ALA A 126 -0.46 -9.60 0.47
N ILE A 127 0.48 -10.48 0.80
CA ILE A 127 0.70 -10.96 2.16
C ILE A 127 1.73 -10.11 2.89
N LYS A 128 1.45 -9.87 4.17
CA LYS A 128 2.37 -9.21 5.12
C LYS A 128 2.72 -10.17 6.25
N ASN A 129 3.71 -9.82 7.06
CA ASN A 129 4.09 -10.56 8.27
C ASN A 129 4.39 -12.05 8.01
N ILE A 130 5.36 -12.30 7.13
CA ILE A 130 5.91 -13.63 6.86
C ILE A 130 6.60 -14.13 8.11
N SER A 131 6.30 -15.37 8.51
CA SER A 131 6.89 -15.99 9.69
C SER A 131 8.39 -16.20 9.49
N THR A 132 9.21 -15.63 10.37
CA THR A 132 10.67 -15.82 10.36
C THR A 132 11.09 -17.25 10.71
N ALA A 133 10.20 -18.02 11.35
CA ALA A 133 10.43 -19.43 11.67
C ALA A 133 10.42 -20.33 10.43
N THR A 134 9.80 -19.90 9.34
CA THR A 134 9.77 -20.62 8.06
C THR A 134 10.28 -19.67 6.99
N LYS A 135 11.60 -19.65 6.80
CA LYS A 135 12.23 -18.86 5.75
C LYS A 135 11.59 -19.19 4.39
N PRO A 136 11.36 -18.21 3.51
CA PRO A 136 10.90 -18.49 2.17
C PRO A 136 11.83 -19.48 1.49
N VAL A 137 11.27 -20.58 1.00
CA VAL A 137 12.00 -21.53 0.19
C VAL A 137 11.84 -21.10 -1.24
N VAL A 138 12.88 -20.48 -1.80
CA VAL A 138 12.94 -20.16 -3.22
C VAL A 138 13.68 -21.30 -3.91
N SER A 139 12.97 -22.06 -4.73
CA SER A 139 13.57 -23.07 -5.60
C SER A 139 13.43 -22.64 -7.06
N GLY A 140 14.38 -23.02 -7.90
CA GLY A 140 14.18 -22.97 -9.35
C GLY A 140 13.00 -23.83 -9.75
N ALA A 141 12.48 -23.62 -10.96
CA ALA A 141 11.36 -24.37 -11.52
C ALA A 141 11.46 -25.84 -11.12
N VAL A 142 10.48 -26.31 -10.34
CA VAL A 142 10.24 -27.74 -10.20
C VAL A 142 9.71 -28.16 -11.56
N SER A 143 10.63 -28.51 -12.46
CA SER A 143 10.29 -29.17 -13.70
C SER A 143 9.84 -30.57 -13.31
N VAL A 144 8.57 -30.71 -12.95
CA VAL A 144 7.91 -32.01 -13.07
C VAL A 144 7.89 -32.22 -14.58
N ILE A 145 8.74 -33.11 -15.06
CA ILE A 145 8.58 -33.64 -16.41
C ILE A 145 7.24 -34.39 -16.38
N ASP A 146 6.14 -33.69 -16.64
CA ASP A 146 4.84 -34.29 -16.94
C ASP A 146 4.93 -34.78 -18.39
N ALA A 147 5.81 -35.73 -18.63
CA ALA A 147 5.93 -36.37 -19.92
C ALA A 147 4.75 -37.32 -20.07
N THR A 148 3.89 -37.04 -21.04
CA THR A 148 3.41 -38.10 -21.93
C THR A 148 4.59 -39.06 -22.22
N ALA A 149 4.57 -40.23 -21.58
CA ALA A 149 5.56 -41.30 -21.62
C ALA A 149 6.83 -41.03 -22.46
N ASP A 150 7.79 -40.28 -21.91
CA ASP A 150 9.12 -40.17 -22.51
C ASP A 150 9.97 -41.34 -21.99
N THR A 151 10.60 -42.08 -22.90
CA THR A 151 11.41 -43.23 -22.53
C THR A 151 12.79 -42.77 -22.08
N VAL A 152 13.22 -43.16 -20.89
CA VAL A 152 14.58 -42.90 -20.40
C VAL A 152 15.36 -44.21 -20.32
N THR A 153 16.51 -44.24 -21.00
CA THR A 153 17.47 -45.33 -20.96
C THR A 153 18.59 -44.99 -19.97
N VAL A 154 18.88 -45.92 -19.07
CA VAL A 154 19.99 -45.86 -18.13
C VAL A 154 21.18 -46.64 -18.70
N SER A 155 22.35 -46.01 -18.76
CA SER A 155 23.59 -46.66 -19.19
C SER A 155 24.57 -46.76 -18.03
N ASN A 156 24.87 -47.98 -17.58
CA ASN A 156 25.90 -48.21 -16.57
C ASN A 156 27.32 -47.90 -17.08
N GLY A 157 27.60 -48.14 -18.37
CA GLY A 157 28.93 -47.90 -18.94
C GLY A 157 29.31 -46.43 -18.96
N THR A 158 28.36 -45.57 -19.32
CA THR A 158 28.58 -44.11 -19.44
C THR A 158 28.07 -43.32 -18.25
N LYS A 159 27.36 -43.95 -17.30
CA LYS A 159 26.73 -43.32 -16.13
C LYS A 159 25.70 -42.27 -16.52
N THR A 160 24.88 -42.57 -17.52
CA THR A 160 23.94 -41.61 -18.09
C THR A 160 22.49 -42.02 -17.93
N PHE A 161 21.63 -41.02 -17.79
CA PHE A 161 20.22 -41.06 -18.12
C PHE A 161 20.04 -40.39 -19.48
N THR A 162 19.55 -41.14 -20.46
CA THR A 162 19.32 -40.65 -21.83
C THR A 162 17.84 -40.69 -22.12
N ARG A 163 17.27 -39.58 -22.59
CA ARG A 163 15.87 -39.53 -23.02
C ARG A 163 15.73 -39.55 -24.53
N ALA A 164 14.60 -40.09 -25.01
CA ALA A 164 14.32 -40.21 -26.43
C ALA A 164 13.96 -38.87 -27.09
N SER A 165 13.40 -37.91 -26.32
CA SER A 165 12.97 -36.60 -26.84
C SER A 165 13.13 -35.45 -25.83
N GLY A 166 12.72 -34.22 -26.20
CA GLY A 166 12.74 -33.02 -25.33
C GLY A 166 14.08 -32.28 -25.20
N SER A 167 14.18 -31.32 -24.26
CA SER A 167 15.39 -30.65 -23.68
C SER A 167 15.80 -30.81 -22.19
N PHE A 168 16.79 -31.58 -21.68
CA PHE A 168 17.15 -31.55 -20.23
C PHE A 168 17.61 -30.14 -19.84
N ILE A 169 18.35 -29.49 -20.73
CA ILE A 169 18.76 -28.10 -20.56
C ILE A 169 17.54 -27.17 -20.60
N THR A 170 16.58 -27.43 -21.49
CA THR A 170 15.34 -26.63 -21.58
C THR A 170 14.45 -26.83 -20.36
N ASP A 171 14.50 -28.02 -19.76
CA ASP A 171 13.79 -28.38 -18.54
C ASP A 171 14.46 -27.78 -17.28
N GLY A 172 15.60 -27.09 -17.43
CA GLY A 172 16.28 -26.35 -16.35
C GLY A 172 17.40 -27.10 -15.63
N PHE A 173 17.83 -28.25 -16.13
CA PHE A 173 18.96 -28.99 -15.55
C PHE A 173 20.29 -28.30 -15.82
N GLU A 174 21.19 -28.36 -14.84
CA GLU A 174 22.56 -27.83 -14.94
C GLU A 174 23.58 -28.78 -14.31
N VAL A 175 24.82 -28.75 -14.80
CA VAL A 175 25.93 -29.51 -14.22
C VAL A 175 26.17 -29.04 -12.78
N GLY A 176 26.30 -29.99 -11.86
CA GLY A 176 26.50 -29.76 -10.43
C GLY A 176 25.23 -29.89 -9.60
N GLN A 177 24.04 -29.86 -10.21
CA GLN A 177 22.76 -30.04 -9.50
C GLN A 177 22.59 -31.48 -8.99
N GLU A 178 21.86 -31.62 -7.88
CA GLU A 178 21.41 -32.93 -7.39
C GLU A 178 20.06 -33.29 -8.02
N VAL A 179 19.92 -34.54 -8.42
CA VAL A 179 18.73 -35.08 -9.09
C VAL A 179 18.30 -36.35 -8.39
N THR A 180 17.02 -36.44 -8.04
CA THR A 180 16.45 -37.67 -7.47
C THR A 180 15.62 -38.36 -8.52
N THR A 181 16.01 -39.57 -8.86
CA THR A 181 15.27 -40.43 -9.79
C THR A 181 14.39 -41.39 -9.03
N THR A 182 13.19 -41.66 -9.54
CA THR A 182 12.25 -42.64 -8.97
C THR A 182 11.59 -43.46 -10.08
N ASN A 183 10.91 -44.54 -9.70
CA ASN A 183 10.10 -45.40 -10.58
C ASN A 183 10.86 -46.18 -11.66
N PHE A 184 12.19 -46.32 -11.55
CA PHE A 184 12.95 -47.32 -12.30
C PHE A 184 12.73 -48.74 -11.75
N THR A 185 12.86 -49.75 -12.62
CA THR A 185 12.72 -51.17 -12.23
C THR A 185 13.88 -51.57 -11.32
N ASN A 186 15.08 -51.08 -11.61
CA ASN A 186 16.21 -51.29 -10.73
C ASN A 186 16.22 -50.25 -9.60
N SER A 187 16.12 -50.71 -8.35
CA SER A 187 16.13 -49.83 -7.18
C SER A 187 17.41 -49.01 -7.03
N GLY A 188 18.55 -49.49 -7.55
CA GLY A 188 19.81 -48.73 -7.54
C GLY A 188 19.79 -47.50 -8.43
N ASN A 189 18.88 -47.45 -9.41
CA ASN A 189 18.64 -46.29 -10.25
C ASN A 189 17.60 -45.33 -9.64
N ASN A 190 17.03 -45.63 -8.46
CA ASN A 190 16.07 -44.78 -7.74
C ASN A 190 16.77 -44.11 -6.55
N ALA A 191 17.63 -43.13 -6.83
CA ALA A 191 18.46 -42.49 -5.81
C ALA A 191 18.71 -41.02 -6.14
N THR A 192 19.35 -40.31 -5.22
CA THR A 192 19.86 -38.97 -5.46
C THR A 192 21.26 -39.04 -6.05
N PHE A 193 21.45 -38.36 -7.17
CA PHE A 193 22.70 -38.27 -7.92
C PHE A 193 23.10 -36.82 -8.12
N LYS A 194 24.36 -36.57 -8.48
CA LYS A 194 24.86 -35.25 -8.89
C LYS A 194 25.14 -35.23 -10.39
N ILE A 195 24.64 -34.24 -11.12
CA ILE A 195 24.89 -34.09 -12.56
C ILE A 195 26.36 -33.70 -12.76
N SER A 196 27.11 -34.51 -13.52
CA SER A 196 28.53 -34.25 -13.82
C SER A 196 28.75 -33.74 -15.24
N ALA A 197 27.84 -34.07 -16.16
CA ALA A 197 27.80 -33.50 -17.51
C ALA A 197 26.36 -33.51 -18.02
N LEU A 198 26.03 -32.56 -18.88
CA LEU A 198 24.67 -32.40 -19.37
C LEU A 198 24.65 -31.95 -20.83
N THR A 199 23.78 -32.57 -21.61
CA THR A 199 23.40 -32.14 -22.95
C THR A 199 21.88 -32.10 -23.04
N ALA A 200 21.35 -31.71 -24.20
CA ALA A 200 19.91 -31.76 -24.46
C ALA A 200 19.29 -33.13 -24.11
N LEU A 201 19.86 -34.25 -24.55
CA LEU A 201 19.23 -35.57 -24.40
C LEU A 201 19.89 -36.48 -23.35
N ILE A 202 21.08 -36.11 -22.85
CA ILE A 202 21.89 -36.98 -22.00
C ILE A 202 22.29 -36.23 -20.73
N MET A 203 21.98 -36.82 -19.58
CA MET A 203 22.42 -36.41 -18.26
C MET A 203 23.41 -37.45 -17.72
N THR A 204 24.67 -37.06 -17.54
CA THR A 204 25.69 -37.89 -16.89
C THR A 204 25.70 -37.59 -15.40
N VAL A 205 25.78 -38.63 -14.58
CA VAL A 205 25.70 -38.49 -13.12
C VAL A 205 26.83 -39.17 -12.36
N THR A 206 27.10 -38.65 -11.16
CA THR A 206 27.90 -39.27 -10.10
C THR A 206 27.03 -39.47 -8.87
N LYS A 207 27.53 -40.17 -7.85
CA LYS A 207 26.96 -40.06 -6.51
C LYS A 207 27.16 -38.64 -5.97
N VAL A 208 26.38 -38.26 -4.97
CA VAL A 208 26.47 -36.94 -4.32
C VAL A 208 27.86 -36.69 -3.73
N ASP A 209 28.53 -37.73 -3.25
CA ASP A 209 29.91 -37.68 -2.73
C ASP A 209 31.00 -37.55 -3.82
N GLY A 210 30.62 -37.48 -5.11
CA GLY A 210 31.53 -37.36 -6.25
C GLY A 210 32.09 -38.69 -6.77
N THR A 211 31.81 -39.82 -6.12
CA THR A 211 32.22 -41.14 -6.62
C THR A 211 31.34 -41.59 -7.79
N ALA A 212 31.82 -42.55 -8.59
CA ALA A 212 31.08 -43.04 -9.74
C ALA A 212 29.72 -43.64 -9.32
N ALA A 213 28.65 -43.25 -10.04
CA ALA A 213 27.33 -43.82 -9.81
C ALA A 213 27.31 -45.33 -10.09
N THR A 214 26.58 -46.07 -9.27
CA THR A 214 26.33 -47.50 -9.48
C THR A 214 24.97 -47.63 -10.14
N LEU A 215 24.95 -47.57 -11.47
CA LEU A 215 23.72 -47.72 -12.25
C LEU A 215 23.60 -49.15 -12.78
N THR A 216 22.37 -49.61 -12.98
CA THR A 216 22.12 -50.84 -13.76
C THR A 216 21.51 -50.44 -15.10
N ALA A 217 21.98 -51.04 -16.19
CA ALA A 217 21.43 -50.73 -17.51
C ALA A 217 19.96 -51.17 -17.57
N GLU A 218 19.06 -50.24 -17.89
CA GLU A 218 17.64 -50.53 -18.11
C GLU A 218 17.06 -49.48 -19.06
N THR A 219 15.95 -49.82 -19.72
CA THR A 219 15.14 -48.84 -20.46
C THR A 219 13.75 -48.90 -19.86
N ASN A 220 13.30 -47.76 -19.34
CA ASN A 220 11.96 -47.67 -18.77
C ASN A 220 11.08 -46.84 -19.69
N THR A 221 9.96 -47.43 -20.11
CA THR A 221 9.05 -46.82 -21.10
C THR A 221 8.02 -45.88 -20.48
N THR A 222 7.92 -45.87 -19.15
CA THR A 222 6.96 -45.03 -18.41
C THR A 222 7.59 -44.57 -17.11
N ILE A 223 8.39 -43.50 -17.17
CA ILE A 223 8.79 -42.81 -15.95
C ILE A 223 7.75 -41.75 -15.64
N THR A 224 6.78 -42.13 -14.82
CA THR A 224 5.86 -41.18 -14.21
C THR A 224 6.60 -40.60 -12.99
N ASN A 225 6.89 -39.30 -12.96
CA ASN A 225 7.45 -38.57 -11.82
C ASN A 225 8.97 -38.68 -11.61
N LEU A 226 9.76 -38.25 -12.61
CA LEU A 226 11.08 -37.72 -12.31
C LEU A 226 10.92 -36.38 -11.59
N THR A 227 11.05 -36.40 -10.27
CA THR A 227 10.98 -35.19 -9.43
C THR A 227 12.39 -34.70 -9.19
N PHE A 228 12.72 -33.57 -9.80
CA PHE A 228 14.01 -32.96 -9.62
C PHE A 228 13.94 -31.80 -8.64
N THR A 229 14.77 -31.85 -7.60
CA THR A 229 14.89 -30.76 -6.63
C THR A 229 15.92 -29.78 -7.16
N SER A 230 15.46 -28.69 -7.81
CA SER A 230 16.33 -27.54 -8.08
C SER A 230 17.01 -27.11 -6.77
N GLY A 231 18.28 -26.70 -6.86
CA GLY A 231 19.03 -26.16 -5.73
C GLY A 231 18.22 -25.09 -4.99
N VAL A 232 18.22 -25.16 -3.66
CA VAL A 232 17.58 -24.17 -2.80
C VAL A 232 18.43 -22.91 -2.85
N TYR A 233 17.83 -21.79 -3.24
CA TYR A 233 18.50 -20.50 -3.21
C TYR A 233 18.69 -20.01 -1.79
N VAL A 234 19.78 -19.29 -1.54
CA VAL A 234 20.20 -18.85 -0.21
C VAL A 234 19.86 -17.38 -0.01
N GLU A 235 19.11 -17.08 1.05
CA GLU A 235 18.83 -15.71 1.50
C GLU A 235 20.14 -14.98 1.87
N GLY A 236 20.27 -13.72 1.42
CA GLY A 236 21.47 -12.90 1.55
C GLY A 236 22.49 -13.09 0.43
N VAL A 237 22.40 -14.19 -0.34
CA VAL A 237 23.27 -14.47 -1.50
C VAL A 237 22.49 -14.29 -2.80
N ASP A 238 21.38 -15.02 -2.94
CA ASP A 238 20.58 -15.04 -4.16
C ASP A 238 19.41 -14.06 -4.12
N TYR A 239 18.84 -13.85 -2.93
CA TYR A 239 17.72 -12.95 -2.70
C TYR A 239 17.75 -12.36 -1.29
N THR A 240 17.00 -11.30 -1.03
CA THR A 240 16.69 -10.83 0.33
C THR A 240 15.19 -10.80 0.55
N VAL A 241 14.77 -10.93 1.81
CA VAL A 241 13.35 -10.95 2.20
C VAL A 241 13.06 -9.78 3.13
N ASN A 242 11.99 -9.05 2.86
CA ASN A 242 11.36 -8.16 3.83
C ASN A 242 10.16 -8.90 4.43
N TYR A 243 10.37 -9.50 5.60
CA TYR A 243 9.37 -10.32 6.29
C TYR A 243 8.12 -9.54 6.68
N GLU A 244 8.26 -8.27 7.07
CA GLU A 244 7.14 -7.43 7.48
C GLU A 244 6.22 -7.11 6.28
N ARG A 245 6.81 -6.81 5.13
CA ARG A 245 6.09 -6.40 3.91
C ARG A 245 5.75 -7.55 2.96
N GLY A 246 6.30 -8.75 3.20
CA GLY A 246 6.16 -9.90 2.31
C GLY A 246 6.74 -9.63 0.92
N LEU A 247 7.91 -9.00 0.85
CA LEU A 247 8.60 -8.71 -0.40
C LEU A 247 9.89 -9.54 -0.50
N ILE A 248 10.18 -10.07 -1.68
CA ILE A 248 11.47 -10.70 -1.99
C ILE A 248 12.18 -9.87 -3.05
N LYS A 249 13.45 -9.54 -2.83
CA LYS A 249 14.30 -8.89 -3.84
C LYS A 249 15.28 -9.91 -4.40
N ILE A 250 15.29 -10.10 -5.70
CA ILE A 250 16.30 -10.92 -6.37
C ILE A 250 17.60 -10.12 -6.47
N LEU A 251 18.71 -10.68 -5.98
CA LEU A 251 20.00 -9.98 -5.95
C LEU A 251 20.73 -10.13 -7.29
N PRO A 252 21.30 -9.04 -7.85
CA PRO A 252 22.13 -9.14 -9.05
C PRO A 252 23.41 -9.95 -8.89
N THR A 253 23.87 -10.17 -7.66
CA THR A 253 25.04 -10.99 -7.32
C THR A 253 24.69 -12.47 -7.15
N GLY A 254 23.39 -12.82 -7.20
CA GLY A 254 22.88 -14.15 -6.98
C GLY A 254 22.96 -15.06 -8.20
N ASN A 255 22.60 -16.33 -8.01
CA ASN A 255 22.50 -17.33 -9.07
C ASN A 255 21.13 -17.32 -9.78
N ILE A 256 20.16 -16.56 -9.28
CA ILE A 256 18.86 -16.40 -9.94
C ILE A 256 19.03 -15.42 -11.11
N ILE A 257 18.75 -15.90 -12.33
CA ILE A 257 18.89 -15.10 -13.55
C ILE A 257 17.57 -14.47 -14.02
N ASP A 258 17.65 -13.47 -14.88
CA ASP A 258 16.46 -12.79 -15.43
C ASP A 258 15.65 -13.74 -16.30
N GLY A 259 14.32 -13.73 -16.14
CA GLY A 259 13.41 -14.62 -16.86
C GLY A 259 13.31 -16.04 -16.27
N GLN A 260 14.11 -16.38 -15.26
CA GLN A 260 14.04 -17.69 -14.62
C GLN A 260 12.71 -17.89 -13.89
N ILE A 261 12.06 -19.04 -14.06
CA ILE A 261 10.89 -19.40 -13.27
C ILE A 261 11.35 -19.95 -11.92
N ILE A 262 10.85 -19.37 -10.84
CA ILE A 262 11.12 -19.80 -9.46
C ILE A 262 9.80 -20.10 -8.74
N SER A 263 9.84 -21.02 -7.78
CA SER A 263 8.75 -21.35 -6.87
C SER A 263 9.12 -20.88 -5.47
N ILE A 264 8.20 -20.20 -4.80
CA ILE A 264 8.41 -19.62 -3.48
C ILE A 264 7.41 -20.22 -2.49
N GLY A 265 7.88 -21.01 -1.53
CA GLY A 265 7.06 -21.51 -0.41
C GLY A 265 7.26 -20.64 0.83
N PHE A 266 6.18 -20.29 1.55
CA PHE A 266 6.26 -19.48 2.77
C PHE A 266 5.07 -19.69 3.72
N THR A 267 5.26 -19.39 5.00
CA THR A 267 4.21 -19.35 6.03
C THR A 267 4.04 -17.91 6.51
N TYR A 268 2.81 -17.49 6.76
CA TYR A 268 2.48 -16.13 7.16
C TYR A 268 1.53 -16.11 8.36
N LEU A 269 1.69 -15.10 9.21
CA LEU A 269 0.91 -14.96 10.44
C LEU A 269 -0.39 -14.21 10.18
N ALA A 270 -1.33 -14.29 11.12
CA ALA A 270 -2.51 -13.42 11.08
C ALA A 270 -2.08 -11.95 11.19
N PHE A 271 -2.72 -11.08 10.42
CA PHE A 271 -2.42 -9.66 10.39
C PHE A 271 -3.68 -8.86 10.05
N THR A 272 -3.98 -7.81 10.80
CA THR A 272 -5.06 -6.88 10.48
C THR A 272 -4.46 -5.61 9.89
N ASN A 273 -4.79 -5.33 8.63
CA ASN A 273 -4.44 -4.06 8.00
C ASN A 273 -5.66 -3.14 7.93
N GLN A 274 -5.44 -1.84 7.98
CA GLN A 274 -6.46 -0.87 7.59
C GLN A 274 -6.17 -0.41 6.17
N THR A 275 -7.18 -0.49 5.30
CA THR A 275 -7.07 -0.04 3.91
C THR A 275 -8.06 1.08 3.67
N LEU A 276 -7.56 2.17 3.08
CA LEU A 276 -8.38 3.24 2.55
C LEU A 276 -8.50 3.05 1.02
N LEU A 277 -9.74 3.02 0.54
CA LEU A 277 -10.04 3.03 -0.89
C LEU A 277 -10.36 4.46 -1.29
N SER A 278 -9.50 5.08 -2.11
CA SER A 278 -9.68 6.47 -2.56
C SER A 278 -10.90 6.64 -3.47
N HIS A 279 -11.45 7.85 -3.52
CA HIS A 279 -12.51 8.26 -4.46
C HIS A 279 -13.82 7.45 -4.37
N THR A 280 -14.08 6.79 -3.24
CA THR A 280 -15.37 6.11 -3.01
C THR A 280 -16.45 7.06 -2.51
N GLN A 281 -16.08 8.25 -2.01
CA GLN A 281 -17.01 9.33 -1.67
C GLN A 281 -16.81 10.49 -2.64
N ALA A 282 -17.90 11.18 -2.97
CA ALA A 282 -17.83 12.36 -3.85
C ALA A 282 -17.53 13.64 -3.07
N ILE A 283 -18.08 13.76 -1.86
CA ILE A 283 -18.02 14.96 -1.01
C ILE A 283 -18.11 14.57 0.47
N PHE A 284 -17.53 15.39 1.35
CA PHE A 284 -17.76 15.29 2.79
C PHE A 284 -18.61 16.47 3.26
N GLU A 285 -19.85 16.20 3.61
CA GLU A 285 -20.72 17.15 4.29
C GLU A 285 -20.66 16.91 5.79
N GLY A 286 -20.58 17.99 6.58
CA GLY A 286 -20.47 17.84 8.02
C GLY A 286 -20.46 19.14 8.80
N HIS A 287 -20.49 18.96 10.12
CA HIS A 287 -20.38 19.99 11.12
C HIS A 287 -18.91 20.36 11.29
N PHE A 288 -18.61 21.65 11.16
CA PHE A 288 -17.31 22.25 11.41
C PHE A 288 -17.32 22.97 12.76
N MET A 289 -16.22 22.84 13.50
CA MET A 289 -15.98 23.58 14.73
C MET A 289 -14.53 24.02 14.80
N TYR A 290 -14.29 25.31 15.03
CA TYR A 290 -12.99 25.82 15.47
C TYR A 290 -13.12 26.29 16.91
N VAL A 291 -12.23 25.81 17.76
CA VAL A 291 -12.15 26.21 19.16
C VAL A 291 -10.89 27.06 19.33
N GLY A 292 -11.08 28.36 19.51
CA GLY A 292 -9.99 29.31 19.69
C GLY A 292 -9.41 29.21 21.09
N ASN A 293 -8.12 28.92 21.18
CA ASN A 293 -7.35 28.97 22.41
C ASN A 293 -6.19 29.97 22.27
N SER A 294 -6.58 31.22 22.01
CA SER A 294 -5.64 32.32 21.84
C SER A 294 -4.78 32.49 23.10
N PRO A 295 -3.44 32.61 22.97
CA PRO A 295 -2.58 32.97 24.10
C PRO A 295 -2.73 34.45 24.51
N TYR A 296 -3.36 35.28 23.67
CA TYR A 296 -3.53 36.71 23.92
C TYR A 296 -4.79 37.24 23.22
N GLY A 297 -5.64 37.98 23.94
CA GLY A 297 -6.91 38.48 23.40
C GLY A 297 -8.08 37.50 23.57
N THR A 298 -9.17 37.77 22.87
CA THR A 298 -10.44 37.03 23.02
C THR A 298 -10.38 35.64 22.40
N LYS A 299 -11.00 34.66 23.05
CA LYS A 299 -11.15 33.30 22.50
C LYS A 299 -12.32 33.25 21.53
N LEU A 300 -12.01 33.01 20.26
CA LEU A 300 -13.02 32.93 19.20
C LEU A 300 -13.37 31.48 18.90
N ASN A 301 -14.64 31.11 19.04
CA ASN A 301 -15.16 29.85 18.54
C ASN A 301 -15.98 30.08 17.28
N LEU A 302 -15.85 29.16 16.33
CA LEU A 302 -16.58 29.16 15.08
C LEU A 302 -17.29 27.83 14.91
N TYR A 303 -18.58 27.88 14.59
CA TYR A 303 -19.37 26.67 14.32
C TYR A 303 -20.11 26.82 13.01
N GLY A 304 -20.15 25.77 12.20
CA GLY A 304 -20.92 25.80 10.96
C GLY A 304 -21.19 24.42 10.39
N TYR A 305 -21.94 24.38 9.28
CA TYR A 305 -22.12 23.18 8.48
C TYR A 305 -21.60 23.45 7.07
N GLY A 306 -20.88 22.52 6.47
CA GLY A 306 -20.30 22.76 5.16
C GLY A 306 -19.85 21.51 4.44
N ILE A 307 -19.52 21.72 3.17
CA ILE A 307 -18.87 20.76 2.31
C ILE A 307 -17.36 20.97 2.42
N MET A 308 -16.63 19.89 2.67
CA MET A 308 -15.18 19.87 2.71
C MET A 308 -14.62 19.18 1.47
N THR A 309 -13.64 19.80 0.85
CA THR A 309 -12.92 19.27 -0.31
C THR A 309 -11.41 19.36 -0.09
N PRO A 310 -10.63 18.33 -0.43
CA PRO A 310 -9.17 18.42 -0.42
C PRO A 310 -8.70 19.53 -1.38
N ASN A 311 -7.64 20.21 -1.00
CA ASN A 311 -6.98 21.23 -1.81
C ASN A 311 -5.46 20.97 -1.85
N GLY A 312 -4.82 21.36 -2.94
CA GLY A 312 -3.38 21.22 -3.13
C GLY A 312 -2.93 19.78 -3.38
N SER A 313 -1.64 19.54 -3.15
CA SER A 313 -0.98 18.24 -3.36
C SER A 313 -0.48 17.68 -2.03
N LEU A 314 -0.56 16.36 -1.86
CA LEU A 314 0.02 15.65 -0.73
C LEU A 314 1.44 15.21 -1.08
N ASN A 315 2.44 15.92 -0.56
CA ASN A 315 3.84 15.61 -0.82
C ASN A 315 4.34 14.56 0.17
N PHE A 316 4.61 13.33 -0.30
CA PHE A 316 5.12 12.23 0.55
C PHE A 316 6.61 12.30 0.84
N ALA A 317 7.36 12.97 -0.04
CA ALA A 317 8.78 13.20 0.10
C ALA A 317 9.07 14.62 -0.37
N ASP A 318 9.38 15.50 0.57
CA ASP A 318 9.97 16.80 0.31
C ASP A 318 11.45 16.71 0.69
N GLY A 319 12.32 17.39 -0.05
CA GLY A 319 13.75 17.46 0.29
C GLY A 319 14.00 18.19 1.60
N ASP A 320 13.01 18.98 2.05
CA ASP A 320 13.00 19.64 3.34
C ASP A 320 12.36 18.75 4.42
N ALA A 321 12.91 18.79 5.64
CA ALA A 321 12.36 18.10 6.81
C ALA A 321 11.09 18.81 7.36
N LYS A 322 10.05 18.93 6.52
CA LYS A 322 8.75 19.49 6.87
C LYS A 322 7.74 18.36 7.12
N PRO A 323 6.78 18.55 8.04
CA PRO A 323 5.70 17.59 8.20
C PRO A 323 4.88 17.53 6.91
N ILE A 324 4.26 16.38 6.65
CA ILE A 324 3.32 16.22 5.54
C ILE A 324 2.09 17.08 5.85
N GLU A 325 1.75 18.00 4.95
CA GLU A 325 0.62 18.90 5.12
C GLU A 325 -0.55 18.48 4.20
N MET A 326 -1.77 18.57 4.73
CA MET A 326 -3.02 18.39 4.00
C MET A 326 -3.80 19.71 4.04
N ALA A 327 -4.19 20.22 2.88
CA ALA A 327 -5.05 21.39 2.79
C ALA A 327 -6.48 20.98 2.45
N PHE A 328 -7.43 21.69 3.03
CA PHE A 328 -8.86 21.51 2.79
C PHE A 328 -9.51 22.87 2.56
N ASP A 329 -10.38 22.92 1.56
CA ASP A 329 -11.33 24.01 1.37
C ASP A 329 -12.68 23.59 1.96
N LEU A 330 -13.32 24.49 2.68
CA LEU A 330 -14.64 24.32 3.25
C LEU A 330 -15.57 25.37 2.67
N THR A 331 -16.75 24.95 2.21
CA THR A 331 -17.83 25.84 1.78
C THR A 331 -19.00 25.67 2.73
N PHE A 332 -19.33 26.73 3.49
CA PHE A 332 -20.43 26.68 4.46
C PHE A 332 -21.77 26.75 3.74
N ILE A 333 -22.70 25.86 4.10
CA ILE A 333 -24.03 25.77 3.50
C ILE A 333 -25.10 25.82 4.59
N PRO A 334 -26.34 26.26 4.28
CA PRO A 334 -27.42 26.29 5.25
C PRO A 334 -27.72 24.89 5.82
N ASN A 335 -27.93 24.80 7.14
CA ASN A 335 -28.31 23.57 7.82
C ASN A 335 -29.19 23.90 9.03
N ALA A 336 -30.22 23.09 9.29
CA ALA A 336 -31.20 23.34 10.35
C ALA A 336 -30.61 23.41 11.76
N ALA A 337 -29.44 22.80 12.00
CA ALA A 337 -28.73 22.88 13.28
C ALA A 337 -28.12 24.27 13.57
N TYR A 338 -28.04 25.15 12.55
CA TYR A 338 -27.43 26.48 12.63
C TYR A 338 -28.47 27.54 12.20
N PRO A 339 -29.14 28.22 13.15
CA PRO A 339 -30.15 29.21 12.81
C PRO A 339 -29.55 30.38 12.02
N ALA A 340 -30.21 30.75 10.91
CA ALA A 340 -29.92 31.89 10.04
C ALA A 340 -28.46 32.01 9.54
N GLY A 341 -28.08 31.14 8.61
CA GLY A 341 -26.92 31.36 7.72
C GLY A 341 -25.62 30.76 8.22
N SER A 342 -25.55 29.42 8.22
CA SER A 342 -24.38 28.53 8.11
C SER A 342 -23.15 28.69 9.04
N LEU A 343 -22.99 29.80 9.76
CA LEU A 343 -21.80 30.12 10.53
C LEU A 343 -22.14 30.93 11.80
N ILE A 344 -21.77 30.41 12.97
CA ILE A 344 -21.98 31.03 14.28
C ILE A 344 -20.61 31.40 14.86
N PHE A 345 -20.44 32.68 15.18
CA PHE A 345 -19.31 33.17 15.97
C PHE A 345 -19.76 33.24 17.42
N ALA A 346 -19.08 32.50 18.29
CA ALA A 346 -19.28 32.61 19.72
C ALA A 346 -18.00 33.13 20.35
N ASP A 347 -18.12 34.26 21.04
CA ASP A 347 -17.14 34.66 22.02
C ASP A 347 -17.33 33.77 23.26
N THR A 348 -16.26 33.13 23.71
CA THR A 348 -16.28 32.46 25.01
C THR A 348 -15.69 33.46 25.97
N GLU A 349 -16.53 34.03 26.85
CA GLU A 349 -16.16 35.10 27.76
C GLU A 349 -14.75 34.93 28.32
N VAL A 350 -14.01 36.05 28.32
CA VAL A 350 -12.68 36.20 28.88
C VAL A 350 -12.69 35.56 30.27
N GLY A 351 -12.10 34.37 30.39
CA GLY A 351 -11.78 33.79 31.68
C GLY A 351 -11.09 34.89 32.47
N GLY A 352 -11.71 35.32 33.58
CA GLY A 352 -11.16 36.33 34.45
C GLY A 352 -9.69 36.02 34.69
N VAL A 353 -8.84 37.03 34.48
CA VAL A 353 -7.42 36.94 34.77
C VAL A 353 -7.31 36.62 36.26
N ASP A 354 -6.86 35.42 36.62
CA ASP A 354 -6.28 35.15 37.94
C ASP A 354 -4.84 35.70 37.99
#